data_AF-A0A6P2A904-F1
#
_entry.id   AF-A0A6P2A904-F1
#
_cell.length_a   1.000
_cell.length_b   1.000
_cell.length_c   1.000
_cell.angle_alpha   90.00
_cell.angle_beta   90.00
_cell.angle_gamma   90.00
#
_symmetry.space_group_name_H-M   'P 1'
#
loop_
_entity.id
_entity.type
_entity.pdbx_description
1 polymer ?
#
loop_
_entity_poly.entity_id
_entity_poly.type
_entity_poly.pdbx_seq_one_letter_code
_entity_poly.pdbx_strand_id
1 'polypeptide(L)'
;MTTLDTRTIITPVYEALSGLRNQYNKNNTRLKEQKNQAVELYTYLATWGMMRLKAEEKALSQDGKKDVVKKYFQCLAQITSKPNLAQDSGLDTLKTLSSDEYLGLTGLGLAIAQEFGFWATAIYADITGDD
;
A
#
# COMPACT_ATOMS: atom_id res chain seq x y z
N MET A 1 -2.97 8.47 -27.01
CA MET A 1 -2.16 8.49 -25.77
C MET A 1 -3.04 9.07 -24.68
N THR A 2 -3.74 8.22 -23.93
CA THR A 2 -4.57 8.66 -22.81
C THR A 2 -3.62 9.05 -21.69
N THR A 3 -3.50 10.35 -21.42
CA THR A 3 -2.85 10.85 -20.21
C THR A 3 -3.56 10.22 -19.02
N LEU A 4 -2.87 9.31 -18.34
CA LEU A 4 -3.37 8.68 -17.12
C LEU A 4 -3.68 9.80 -16.13
N ASP A 5 -4.93 9.94 -15.72
CA ASP A 5 -5.29 10.94 -14.72
C ASP A 5 -4.63 10.54 -13.40
N THR A 6 -3.63 11.31 -12.96
CA THR A 6 -2.86 11.04 -11.75
C THR A 6 -3.76 10.96 -10.51
N ARG A 7 -4.93 11.64 -10.54
CA ARG A 7 -5.94 11.59 -9.48
C ARG A 7 -6.51 10.19 -9.26
N THR A 8 -6.44 9.33 -10.27
CA THR A 8 -6.84 7.92 -10.18
C THR A 8 -6.00 7.15 -9.16
N ILE A 9 -4.74 7.54 -8.97
CA ILE A 9 -3.82 6.94 -7.98
C ILE A 9 -3.82 7.77 -6.70
N ILE A 10 -3.70 9.09 -6.81
CA ILE A 10 -3.49 9.99 -5.66
C ILE A 10 -4.67 9.94 -4.68
N THR A 11 -5.90 10.04 -5.20
CA THR A 11 -7.12 10.13 -4.36
C THR A 11 -7.29 8.92 -3.44
N PRO A 12 -7.30 7.66 -3.93
CA PRO A 12 -7.49 6.50 -3.05
C PRO A 12 -6.34 6.33 -2.06
N VAL A 13 -5.10 6.68 -2.43
CA VAL A 13 -3.95 6.62 -1.52
C VAL A 13 -4.08 7.62 -0.37
N TYR A 14 -4.43 8.86 -0.69
CA TYR A 14 -4.66 9.91 0.31
C TYR A 14 -5.78 9.49 1.27
N GLU A 15 -6.95 9.10 0.75
CA GLU A 15 -8.09 8.68 1.56
C GLU A 15 -7.76 7.47 2.43
N ALA A 16 -7.00 6.51 1.92
CA ALA A 16 -6.57 5.34 2.66
C ALA A 16 -5.70 5.71 3.87
N LEU A 17 -4.68 6.54 3.67
CA LEU A 17 -3.77 6.95 4.75
C LEU A 17 -4.43 7.91 5.74
N SER A 18 -5.22 8.88 5.26
CA SER A 18 -6.00 9.77 6.12
C SER A 18 -7.01 8.99 6.95
N GLY A 19 -7.66 7.99 6.36
CA GLY A 19 -8.57 7.08 7.06
C GLY A 19 -7.89 6.34 8.20
N LEU A 20 -6.70 5.76 7.96
CA LEU A 20 -5.91 5.10 9.02
C LEU A 20 -5.49 6.07 10.13
N ARG A 21 -4.95 7.24 9.77
CA ARG A 21 -4.53 8.27 10.72
C ARG A 21 -5.67 8.70 11.64
N ASN A 22 -6.87 8.88 11.08
CA ASN A 22 -8.06 9.27 11.83
C ASN A 22 -8.56 8.14 12.73
N GLN A 23 -8.61 6.91 12.21
CA GLN A 23 -9.07 5.74 12.95
C GLN A 23 -8.22 5.47 14.21
N TYR A 24 -6.90 5.67 14.11
CA TYR A 24 -5.95 5.36 15.18
C TYR A 24 -5.32 6.60 15.82
N ASN A 25 -6.02 7.73 15.79
CA ASN A 25 -5.48 9.03 16.20
C ASN A 25 -4.99 9.13 17.66
N LYS A 26 -5.32 8.16 18.51
CA LYS A 26 -4.88 8.05 19.91
C LYS A 26 -3.79 7.01 20.14
N ASN A 27 -3.31 6.32 19.11
CA ASN A 27 -2.32 5.24 19.21
C ASN A 27 -1.03 5.59 18.47
N ASN A 28 -0.16 6.38 19.11
CA ASN A 28 1.08 6.85 18.51
C ASN A 28 2.00 5.73 18.02
N THR A 29 2.08 4.61 18.76
CA THR A 29 2.88 3.45 18.34
C THR A 29 2.39 2.91 17.00
N ARG A 30 1.08 2.70 16.86
CA ARG A 30 0.49 2.21 15.61
C ARG A 30 0.61 3.23 14.47
N LEU A 31 0.45 4.52 14.76
CA LEU A 31 0.66 5.60 13.77
C LEU A 31 2.12 5.66 13.28
N LYS A 32 3.09 5.43 14.17
CA LYS A 32 4.52 5.34 13.81
C LYS A 32 4.79 4.15 12.92
N GLU A 33 4.24 2.98 13.25
CA GLU A 33 4.33 1.79 12.39
C GLU A 33 3.71 2.03 11.00
N GLN A 34 2.56 2.70 10.94
CA GLN A 34 1.90 3.05 9.68
C GLN A 34 2.75 3.99 8.84
N LYS A 35 3.28 5.07 9.44
CA LYS A 35 4.18 6.01 8.76
C LYS A 35 5.39 5.27 8.16
N ASN A 36 6.10 4.51 8.98
CA ASN A 36 7.31 3.80 8.54
C ASN A 36 7.01 2.80 7.43
N GLN A 37 5.95 1.99 7.59
CA GLN A 37 5.57 1.01 6.58
C GLN A 37 5.18 1.66 5.25
N ALA A 38 4.48 2.80 5.27
CA ALA A 38 4.07 3.49 4.06
C ALA A 38 5.26 4.11 3.32
N VAL A 39 6.24 4.66 4.04
CA VAL A 39 7.49 5.19 3.47
C VAL A 39 8.35 4.08 2.87
N GLU A 40 8.46 2.93 3.55
CA GLU A 40 9.30 1.80 3.12
C GLU A 40 8.69 0.96 1.99
N LEU A 41 7.39 1.16 1.69
CA LEU A 41 6.63 0.28 0.80
C LEU A 41 7.21 0.18 -0.61
N TYR A 42 7.65 1.32 -1.16
CA TYR A 42 8.26 1.37 -2.49
C TYR A 42 9.55 0.53 -2.53
N THR A 43 10.46 0.76 -1.58
CA THR A 43 11.73 0.04 -1.48
C THR A 43 11.51 -1.46 -1.31
N TYR A 44 10.54 -1.84 -0.46
CA TYR A 44 10.18 -3.24 -0.27
C TYR A 44 9.71 -3.87 -1.60
N LEU A 45 8.77 -3.25 -2.30
CA LEU A 45 8.24 -3.78 -3.56
C LEU A 45 9.31 -3.85 -4.64
N ALA A 46 10.17 -2.84 -4.75
CA ALA A 46 11.25 -2.81 -5.73
C ALA A 46 12.30 -3.92 -5.48
N THR A 47 12.50 -4.30 -4.22
CA THR A 47 13.50 -5.32 -3.83
C THR A 47 12.93 -6.73 -3.87
N TRP A 48 11.72 -6.91 -3.36
CA TRP A 48 11.16 -8.23 -3.06
C TRP A 48 9.93 -8.61 -3.88
N GLY A 49 9.28 -7.63 -4.52
CA GLY A 49 8.11 -7.84 -5.34
C GLY A 49 6.79 -7.97 -4.57
N MET A 50 5.71 -7.83 -5.33
CA MET A 50 4.34 -7.75 -4.80
C MET A 50 3.81 -9.07 -4.23
N MET A 51 4.17 -10.21 -4.84
CA MET A 51 3.75 -11.52 -4.34
C MET A 51 4.25 -11.78 -2.92
N ARG A 52 5.50 -11.43 -2.63
CA ARG A 52 6.07 -11.60 -1.30
C ARG A 52 5.37 -10.71 -0.28
N LEU A 53 5.15 -9.44 -0.61
CA LEU A 53 4.38 -8.52 0.24
C LEU A 53 2.99 -9.08 0.57
N LYS A 54 2.29 -9.64 -0.42
CA LYS A 54 0.95 -10.23 -0.22
C LYS A 54 0.98 -11.47 0.67
N ALA A 55 1.99 -12.32 0.51
CA ALA A 55 2.15 -13.50 1.35
C ALA A 55 2.43 -13.13 2.82
N GLU A 56 3.24 -12.08 3.04
CA GLU A 56 3.62 -11.61 4.38
C GLU A 56 2.48 -10.85 5.09
N GLU A 57 1.51 -10.28 4.36
CA GLU A 57 0.38 -9.51 4.92
C GLU A 57 -0.29 -10.20 6.14
N LYS A 58 -0.48 -11.52 6.07
CA LYS A 58 -1.13 -12.28 7.14
C LYS A 58 -0.22 -12.53 8.33
N ALA A 59 1.08 -12.67 8.08
CA ALA A 59 2.12 -13.01 9.06
C ALA A 59 2.66 -11.78 9.83
N LEU A 60 2.35 -10.56 9.37
CA LEU A 60 2.73 -9.33 10.09
C LEU A 60 2.14 -9.30 11.50
N SER A 61 3.02 -9.13 12.49
CA SER A 61 2.68 -9.00 13.91
C SER A 61 2.42 -7.54 14.31
N GLN A 62 3.02 -6.58 13.61
CA GLN A 62 2.76 -5.16 13.80
C GLN A 62 1.46 -4.76 13.11
N ASP A 63 0.49 -4.44 13.94
CA ASP A 63 -0.86 -4.05 13.55
C ASP A 63 -0.88 -2.81 12.62
N GLY A 64 -0.05 -1.81 12.90
CA GLY A 64 0.03 -0.61 12.07
C GLY A 64 0.65 -0.89 10.70
N LYS A 65 1.68 -1.74 10.64
CA LYS A 65 2.26 -2.18 9.36
C LYS A 65 1.22 -2.95 8.53
N LYS A 66 0.51 -3.88 9.19
CA LYS A 66 -0.53 -4.70 8.57
C LYS A 66 -1.65 -3.85 7.98
N ASP A 67 -2.08 -2.80 8.68
CA ASP A 67 -3.08 -1.87 8.17
C ASP A 67 -2.67 -1.20 6.86
N VAL A 68 -1.41 -0.75 6.77
CA VAL A 68 -0.88 -0.10 5.56
C VAL A 68 -0.82 -1.07 4.39
N VAL A 69 -0.31 -2.29 4.62
CA VAL A 69 -0.25 -3.32 3.55
C VAL A 69 -1.65 -3.68 3.06
N LYS A 70 -2.63 -3.81 3.96
CA LYS A 70 -4.04 -4.00 3.59
C LYS A 70 -4.57 -2.84 2.75
N LYS A 71 -4.33 -1.60 3.17
CA LYS A 71 -4.77 -0.41 2.45
C LYS A 71 -4.12 -0.29 1.08
N TYR A 72 -2.85 -0.67 0.95
CA TYR A 72 -2.16 -0.75 -0.32
C TYR A 72 -2.86 -1.71 -1.28
N PHE A 73 -3.14 -2.95 -0.86
CA PHE A 73 -3.85 -3.91 -1.72
C PHE A 73 -5.29 -3.50 -2.01
N GLN A 74 -5.97 -2.78 -1.10
CA GLN A 74 -7.28 -2.18 -1.35
C GLN A 74 -7.21 -1.12 -2.46
N CYS A 75 -6.22 -0.21 -2.40
CA CYS A 75 -6.01 0.80 -3.45
C CYS A 75 -5.71 0.13 -4.79
N LEU A 76 -4.80 -0.85 -4.80
CA LEU A 76 -4.46 -1.61 -6.01
C LEU A 76 -5.69 -2.30 -6.60
N ALA A 77 -6.47 -2.99 -5.77
CA ALA A 77 -7.71 -3.65 -6.18
C ALA A 77 -8.74 -2.69 -6.78
N GLN A 78 -8.91 -1.52 -6.15
CA GLN A 78 -9.81 -0.47 -6.61
C GLN A 78 -9.37 0.10 -7.96
N ILE A 79 -8.11 0.51 -8.09
CA ILE A 79 -7.58 1.14 -9.31
C ILE A 79 -7.60 0.18 -10.50
N THR A 80 -7.29 -1.10 -10.25
CA THR A 80 -7.30 -2.13 -11.29
C THR A 80 -8.67 -2.74 -11.55
N SER A 81 -9.68 -2.40 -10.74
CA SER A 81 -10.98 -3.07 -10.72
C SER A 81 -10.86 -4.60 -10.54
N LYS A 82 -9.84 -5.07 -9.80
CA LYS A 82 -9.61 -6.48 -9.46
C LYS A 82 -9.77 -6.69 -7.94
N PRO A 83 -11.02 -6.83 -7.42
CA PRO A 83 -11.30 -6.88 -5.98
C PRO A 83 -10.57 -8.01 -5.25
N ASN A 84 -10.32 -9.14 -5.93
CA ASN A 84 -9.65 -10.31 -5.37
C ASN A 84 -8.23 -9.99 -4.83
N LEU A 85 -7.55 -8.96 -5.35
CA LEU A 85 -6.21 -8.57 -4.87
C LEU A 85 -6.21 -8.12 -3.40
N ALA A 86 -7.29 -7.50 -2.94
CA ALA A 86 -7.45 -7.08 -1.55
C ALA A 86 -7.90 -8.20 -0.61
N GLN A 87 -8.38 -9.33 -1.16
CA GLN A 87 -8.96 -10.42 -0.39
C GLN A 87 -7.90 -11.46 -0.01
N ASP A 88 -8.32 -12.48 0.73
CA ASP A 88 -7.49 -13.61 1.14
C ASP A 88 -6.96 -14.42 -0.05
N SER A 89 -7.68 -14.44 -1.17
CA SER A 89 -7.28 -15.07 -2.44
C SER A 89 -6.33 -14.19 -3.28
N GLY A 90 -5.89 -13.03 -2.78
CA GLY A 90 -5.06 -12.12 -3.56
C GLY A 90 -3.72 -12.73 -3.97
N LEU A 91 -3.12 -13.58 -3.13
CA LEU A 91 -1.90 -14.30 -3.49
C LEU A 91 -2.14 -15.31 -4.61
N ASP A 92 -3.27 -16.03 -4.57
CA ASP A 92 -3.65 -16.95 -5.65
C ASP A 92 -3.91 -16.20 -6.95
N THR A 93 -4.58 -15.04 -6.86
CA THR A 93 -4.81 -14.16 -8.00
C THR A 93 -3.48 -13.75 -8.65
N LEU A 94 -2.50 -13.29 -7.86
CA LEU A 94 -1.19 -12.89 -8.38
C LEU A 94 -0.46 -14.05 -9.07
N LYS A 95 -0.53 -15.28 -8.53
CA LYS A 95 0.09 -16.48 -9.13
C LYS A 95 -0.51 -16.87 -10.48
N THR A 96 -1.77 -16.50 -10.73
CA THR A 96 -2.49 -16.86 -11.97
C THR A 96 -2.34 -15.85 -13.10
N LEU A 97 -1.74 -14.68 -12.83
CA LEU A 97 -1.50 -13.66 -13.86
C LEU A 97 -0.45 -14.16 -14.86
N SER A 98 -0.63 -13.79 -16.12
CA SER A 98 0.45 -13.92 -17.10
C SER A 98 1.63 -13.00 -16.75
N SER A 99 2.81 -13.27 -17.31
CA SER A 99 4.01 -12.46 -17.07
C SER A 99 3.79 -10.98 -17.39
N ASP A 100 3.12 -10.67 -18.50
CA ASP A 100 2.86 -9.29 -18.93
C ASP A 100 1.87 -8.58 -18.00
N GLU A 101 0.80 -9.26 -17.60
CA GLU A 101 -0.15 -8.72 -16.61
C GLU A 101 0.52 -8.46 -15.26
N TYR A 102 1.37 -9.38 -14.81
CA TYR A 102 2.08 -9.24 -13.55
C TYR A 102 3.10 -8.10 -13.59
N LEU A 103 3.83 -7.93 -14.70
CA LEU A 103 4.74 -6.80 -14.91
C LEU A 103 4.01 -5.46 -14.93
N GLY A 104 2.89 -5.38 -15.66
CA GLY A 104 2.04 -4.18 -15.68
C GLY A 104 1.49 -3.83 -14.31
N LEU A 105 1.01 -4.84 -13.56
CA LEU A 105 0.52 -4.68 -12.20
C LEU A 105 1.64 -4.25 -11.24
N THR A 106 2.85 -4.77 -11.41
CA THR A 106 4.02 -4.39 -10.63
C THR A 106 4.41 -2.93 -10.85
N GLY A 107 4.41 -2.46 -12.10
CA GLY A 107 4.65 -1.06 -12.43
C GLY A 107 3.63 -0.12 -11.77
N LEU A 108 2.35 -0.47 -11.85
CA LEU A 108 1.29 0.27 -11.14
C LEU A 108 1.45 0.20 -9.62
N GLY A 109 1.80 -0.96 -9.08
CA GLY A 109 2.02 -1.16 -7.65
C GLY A 109 3.15 -0.29 -7.10
N LEU A 110 4.25 -0.17 -7.86
CA LEU A 110 5.36 0.73 -7.52
C LEU A 110 4.90 2.20 -7.54
N ALA A 111 4.12 2.62 -8.54
CA ALA A 111 3.58 3.98 -8.58
C ALA A 111 2.66 4.29 -7.39
N ILE A 112 1.78 3.34 -7.02
CA ILE A 112 0.93 3.47 -5.81
C ILE A 112 1.81 3.57 -4.56
N ALA A 113 2.82 2.71 -4.41
CA ALA A 113 3.68 2.70 -3.24
C ALA A 113 4.53 3.98 -3.09
N GLN A 114 4.92 4.58 -4.21
CA GLN A 114 5.57 5.90 -4.21
C GLN A 114 4.64 6.97 -3.64
N GLU A 115 3.37 6.99 -4.04
CA GLU A 115 2.37 7.91 -3.48
C GLU A 115 2.11 7.64 -1.99
N PHE A 116 2.12 6.38 -1.56
CA PHE A 116 2.02 6.04 -0.13
C PHE A 116 3.15 6.69 0.68
N GLY A 117 4.40 6.63 0.19
CA GLY A 117 5.54 7.24 0.86
C GLY A 117 5.47 8.77 0.90
N PHE A 118 5.05 9.39 -0.22
CA PHE A 118 4.86 10.84 -0.29
C PHE A 118 3.79 11.32 0.72
N TRP A 119 2.59 10.74 0.65
CA TRP A 119 1.48 11.15 1.51
C TRP A 119 1.69 10.79 2.97
N ALA A 120 2.42 9.71 3.28
CA ALA A 120 2.76 9.40 4.66
C ALA A 120 3.58 10.52 5.33
N THR A 121 4.48 11.15 4.58
CA THR A 121 5.27 12.28 5.10
C THR A 121 4.40 13.47 5.45
N ALA A 122 3.37 13.76 4.65
CA ALA A 122 2.44 14.87 4.87
C ALA A 122 1.37 14.56 5.93
N ILE A 123 0.76 13.36 5.91
CA ILE A 123 -0.36 12.98 6.78
C ILE A 123 0.10 12.67 8.21
N TYR A 124 1.33 12.15 8.37
CA TYR A 124 1.92 11.81 9.65
C TYR A 124 3.07 12.77 10.01
N ALA A 125 2.93 14.04 9.62
CA ALA A 125 3.94 15.08 9.83
C ALA A 125 4.24 15.32 11.32
N ASP A 126 3.23 15.17 12.18
CA ASP A 126 3.30 15.34 13.64
C ASP A 126 3.78 14.08 14.37
N ILE A 127 3.90 12.95 13.66
CA ILE A 127 4.39 11.69 14.24
C ILE A 127 5.91 11.66 14.09
N THR A 128 6.61 12.04 15.15
CA THR A 128 8.08 12.00 15.21
C THR A 128 8.56 10.55 15.37
N GLY A 129 9.58 10.20 14.59
CA GLY A 129 10.31 8.95 14.81
C GLY A 129 11.31 9.17 15.92
N ASP A 130 11.11 8.56 17.09
CA ASP A 130 12.27 8.24 17.93
C ASP A 130 13.12 7.22 17.15
N ASP A 131 14.36 7.61 16.85
CA ASP A 131 15.42 6.75 16.32
C ASP A 131 15.57 5.45 17.15
#